data_AF-A0AA50VSD9-F1
#
_entry.id   AF-A0AA50VSD9-F1
#
_cell.length_a   1.000
_cell.length_b   1.000
_cell.length_c   1.000
_cell.angle_alpha   90.00
_cell.angle_beta   90.00
_cell.angle_gamma   90.00
#
_symmetry.space_group_name_H-M   'P 1'
#
loop_
_entity.id
_entity.type
_entity.pdbx_description
1 polymer ?
#
loop_
_entity_poly.entity_id
_entity_poly.type
_entity_poly.pdbx_seq_one_letter_code
_entity_poly.pdbx_strand_id
1 'polypeptide(L)'
;WTCVTTLQSHDSTVWSLAFDKTGQRFATCSDDRTVKIWKEYTSENSEGVIVSEQESVWKCVCTLSGYHTRCIYDISWCHESGLIATACGD
;
A
#
# COMPACT_ATOMS: atom_id res chain seq x y z
N TRP A 1 12.97 12.09 -13.90
CA TRP A 1 12.01 11.21 -13.21
C TRP A 1 11.35 10.32 -14.25
N THR A 2 11.29 9.02 -13.99
CA THR A 2 10.53 8.08 -14.83
C THR A 2 9.51 7.36 -13.94
N CYS A 3 8.36 7.00 -14.51
CA CYS A 3 7.41 6.14 -13.82
C CYS A 3 7.97 4.72 -13.79
N VAL A 4 8.09 4.12 -12.60
CA VAL A 4 8.55 2.73 -12.44
C VAL A 4 7.37 1.77 -12.54
N THR A 5 6.24 2.11 -11.91
CA THR A 5 5.08 1.24 -11.86
C THR A 5 3.79 2.03 -11.66
N THR A 6 2.67 1.49 -12.13
CA THR A 6 1.34 2.04 -11.89
C THR A 6 0.50 0.99 -11.19
N LEU A 7 -0.02 1.33 -10.00
CA LEU A 7 -0.75 0.38 -9.15
C LEU A 7 -2.23 0.67 -9.19
N GLN A 8 -2.97 -0.18 -9.90
CA GLN A 8 -4.41 -0.05 -10.09
C GLN A 8 -5.12 -1.06 -9.18
N SER A 9 -5.70 -0.58 -8.07
CA SER A 9 -6.53 -1.41 -7.19
C SER A 9 -7.54 -0.61 -6.37
N HIS A 10 -7.31 0.67 -6.12
CA HIS A 10 -8.30 1.54 -5.50
C HIS A 10 -9.37 1.95 -6.51
N ASP A 11 -10.62 2.04 -6.04
CA ASP A 11 -11.78 2.39 -6.86
C ASP A 11 -12.09 3.89 -6.84
N SER A 12 -11.39 4.66 -6.00
CA SER A 12 -11.52 6.12 -5.89
C SER A 12 -10.17 6.78 -5.55
N THR A 13 -10.18 8.09 -5.31
CA THR A 13 -9.00 8.91 -5.01
C THR A 13 -8.16 8.32 -3.89
N VAL A 14 -6.87 8.12 -4.13
CA VAL A 14 -5.89 7.78 -3.10
C VAL A 14 -5.42 9.07 -2.44
N TRP A 15 -5.64 9.21 -1.14
CA TRP A 15 -5.36 10.45 -0.41
C TRP A 15 -3.96 10.50 0.17
N SER A 16 -3.48 9.38 0.72
CA SER A 16 -2.17 9.31 1.37
C SER A 16 -1.56 7.91 1.25
N LEU A 17 -0.26 7.84 1.49
CA LEU A 17 0.53 6.62 1.50
C LEU A 17 1.62 6.70 2.58
N ALA A 18 1.95 5.56 3.18
CA ALA A 18 3.01 5.47 4.17
C ALA A 18 3.81 4.18 4.00
N PHE A 19 5.14 4.30 3.93
CA PHE A 19 6.06 3.16 3.88
C PHE A 19 6.32 2.59 5.26
N ASP A 20 6.51 1.28 5.31
CA ASP A 20 7.07 0.61 6.47
C ASP A 20 8.56 0.99 6.65
N LYS A 21 9.15 0.57 7.77
CA LYS A 21 10.57 0.85 8.06
C LYS A 21 11.53 0.21 7.05
N THR A 22 11.13 -0.91 6.45
CA THR A 22 12.00 -1.68 5.54
C THR A 22 11.98 -1.14 4.12
N GLY A 23 10.95 -0.37 3.75
CA GLY A 23 10.70 0.08 2.39
C GLY A 23 10.09 -0.99 1.48
N GLN A 24 9.98 -2.24 1.93
CA GLN A 24 9.47 -3.36 1.13
C GLN A 24 7.94 -3.42 1.13
N ARG A 25 7.30 -2.66 2.03
CA ARG A 25 5.85 -2.54 2.11
C ARG A 25 5.44 -1.10 2.29
N PHE A 26 4.26 -0.77 1.78
CA PHE A 26 3.59 0.48 2.10
C PHE A 26 2.09 0.30 2.14
N ALA A 27 1.44 1.22 2.85
CA ALA A 27 0.00 1.28 2.98
C ALA A 27 -0.51 2.49 2.20
N THR A 28 -1.65 2.34 1.55
CA THR A 28 -2.37 3.44 0.88
C THR A 28 -3.77 3.56 1.46
N CYS A 29 -4.27 4.78 1.59
CA CYS A 29 -5.64 5.04 2.00
C CYS A 29 -6.40 5.80 0.91
N SER A 30 -7.70 5.52 0.80
CA SER A 30 -8.51 6.05 -0.29
C SER A 30 -9.89 6.50 0.17
N ASP A 31 -10.49 7.32 -0.68
CA ASP A 31 -11.89 7.71 -0.65
C ASP A 31 -12.85 6.51 -0.81
N ASP A 32 -12.37 5.38 -1.36
CA ASP A 32 -13.13 4.12 -1.44
C ASP A 32 -13.37 3.45 -0.08
N ARG A 33 -12.89 4.07 1.02
CA ARG A 33 -13.00 3.61 2.41
C ARG A 33 -12.20 2.35 2.70
N THR A 34 -11.14 2.12 1.92
CA THR A 34 -10.23 1.01 2.11
C THR A 34 -8.81 1.48 2.38
N VAL A 35 -8.10 0.68 3.16
CA VAL A 35 -6.63 0.73 3.26
C VAL A 35 -6.08 -0.49 2.55
N LYS A 36 -5.15 -0.28 1.62
CA LYS A 36 -4.47 -1.38 0.92
C LYS A 36 -3.02 -1.45 1.33
N ILE A 37 -2.55 -2.66 1.61
CA ILE A 37 -1.14 -2.94 1.88
C ILE A 37 -0.52 -3.52 0.63
N TRP A 38 0.60 -2.94 0.23
CA TRP A 38 1.37 -3.29 -0.93
C TRP A 38 2.70 -3.89 -0.49
N LYS A 39 3.15 -4.92 -1.21
CA LYS A 39 4.44 -5.56 -1.02
C LYS A 39 5.21 -5.58 -2.33
N GLU A 40 6.50 -5.26 -2.24
CA GLU A 40 7.43 -5.36 -3.35
C GLU A 40 7.91 -6.81 -3.51
N TYR A 41 7.93 -7.27 -4.75
CA TYR A 41 8.50 -8.55 -5.16
C TYR A 41 9.66 -8.29 -6.12
N THR A 42 10.84 -8.79 -5.75
CA THR A 42 12.04 -8.81 -6.58
C THR A 42 12.21 -10.17 -7.24
N SER A 43 13.14 -10.30 -8.20
CA SER A 43 13.41 -11.56 -8.92
C SER A 43 13.79 -12.74 -8.00
N GLU A 44 14.41 -12.47 -6.85
CA GLU A 44 14.82 -13.49 -5.87
C GLU A 44 13.79 -13.72 -4.75
N ASN A 45 12.52 -13.36 -4.96
CA ASN A 45 11.51 -13.54 -3.92
C ASN A 45 11.24 -15.03 -3.61
N SER A 46 11.09 -15.36 -2.32
CA SER A 46 10.81 -16.73 -1.85
C SER A 46 9.36 -17.18 -2.07
N GLU A 47 8.47 -16.29 -2.52
CA GLU A 47 7.04 -16.56 -2.70
C GLU A 47 6.66 -17.00 -4.11
N GLY A 48 7.65 -17.15 -5.02
CA GLY A 48 7.43 -17.64 -6.38
C GLY A 48 6.66 -16.67 -7.28
N VAL A 49 6.62 -15.38 -6.94
CA VAL A 49 6.03 -14.35 -7.80
C VAL A 49 6.95 -14.16 -9.01
N ILE A 50 6.40 -14.35 -10.20
CA ILE A 50 7.14 -14.18 -11.45
C ILE A 50 7.43 -12.69 -11.63
N VAL A 51 8.71 -12.34 -11.62
CA VAL A 51 9.22 -10.98 -11.78
C VAL A 51 10.23 -11.02 -12.92
N SER A 52 10.14 -10.07 -13.86
CA SER A 52 11.14 -9.90 -14.92
C SER A 52 12.50 -9.55 -14.33
N GLU A 53 13.60 -10.03 -14.94
CA GLU A 53 14.94 -9.98 -14.35
C GLU A 53 15.46 -8.57 -13.96
N GLN A 54 14.87 -7.48 -14.47
CA GLN A 54 15.30 -6.11 -14.18
C GLN A 54 14.23 -5.21 -13.53
N GLU A 55 13.06 -5.71 -13.16
CA GLU A 55 11.99 -4.87 -12.58
C GLU A 55 11.54 -5.39 -11.23
N SER A 56 11.04 -4.51 -10.36
CA SER A 56 10.32 -4.92 -9.15
C SER A 56 8.82 -4.75 -9.38
N VAL A 57 8.04 -5.72 -8.89
CA VAL A 57 6.58 -5.72 -9.04
C VAL A 57 5.95 -5.50 -7.69
N TRP A 58 5.03 -4.54 -7.61
CA TRP A 58 4.23 -4.31 -6.42
C TRP A 58 2.89 -5.01 -6.55
N LYS A 59 2.49 -5.73 -5.51
CA LYS A 59 1.18 -6.39 -5.42
C LYS A 59 0.45 -5.95 -4.17
N CYS A 60 -0.87 -5.77 -4.31
CA CYS A 60 -1.74 -5.58 -3.17
C CYS A 60 -1.89 -6.93 -2.46
N VAL A 61 -1.34 -7.02 -1.25
CA VAL A 61 -1.34 -8.26 -0.44
C VAL A 61 -2.45 -8.27 0.61
N CYS A 62 -3.03 -7.11 0.92
CA CYS A 62 -4.14 -6.99 1.85
C CYS A 62 -5.02 -5.78 1.49
N THR A 63 -6.33 -5.94 1.57
CA THR A 63 -7.31 -4.84 1.52
C THR A 63 -8.13 -4.85 2.81
N LEU A 64 -7.96 -3.82 3.63
CA LEU A 64 -8.73 -3.58 4.83
C LEU A 64 -9.96 -2.76 4.42
N SER A 65 -11.15 -3.34 4.58
CA SER A 65 -12.43 -2.73 4.24
C SER A 65 -13.44 -2.94 5.35
N GLY A 66 -14.45 -2.07 5.43
CA GLY A 66 -15.54 -2.17 6.42
C GLY A 66 -15.23 -1.58 7.80
N TYR A 67 -14.05 -1.00 7.99
CA TYR A 67 -13.66 -0.33 9.25
C TYR A 67 -13.92 1.18 9.25
N HIS A 68 -14.02 1.79 8.07
CA HIS A 68 -14.25 3.22 7.89
C HIS A 68 -15.56 3.44 7.15
N THR A 69 -16.39 4.33 7.66
CA THR A 69 -17.68 4.64 7.03
C THR A 69 -17.56 5.79 6.02
N ARG A 70 -16.49 6.58 6.13
CA ARG A 70 -16.15 7.73 5.28
C ARG A 70 -14.73 7.64 4.72
N CYS A 71 -14.39 8.65 3.92
CA CYS A 71 -13.10 8.83 3.26
C CYS A 71 -11.96 8.79 4.28
N ILE A 72 -10.86 8.12 3.92
CA ILE A 72 -9.64 8.10 4.74
C ILE A 72 -8.66 9.08 4.11
N TYR A 73 -8.38 10.18 4.82
CA TYR A 73 -7.59 11.29 4.31
C TYR A 73 -6.10 11.12 4.54
N ASP A 74 -5.72 10.44 5.61
CA ASP A 74 -4.30 10.24 5.93
C ASP A 74 -4.04 8.87 6.54
N ILE A 75 -2.81 8.41 6.36
CA ILE A 75 -2.31 7.15 6.90
C ILE A 75 -0.86 7.33 7.34
N SER A 76 -0.54 6.82 8.53
CA SER A 76 0.82 6.83 9.06
C SER A 76 1.22 5.43 9.47
N TRP A 77 2.43 5.03 9.07
CA TRP A 77 3.02 3.76 9.46
C TRP A 77 4.19 4.02 10.40
N CYS A 78 4.04 3.64 11.67
CA CYS A 78 5.08 3.82 12.68
C CYS A 78 6.26 2.89 12.38
N HIS A 79 7.46 3.45 12.23
CA HIS A 79 8.68 2.69 11.93
C HIS A 79 9.22 1.89 13.13
N GLU A 80 8.88 2.29 14.35
CA GLU A 80 9.34 1.60 15.57
C GLU A 80 8.42 0.44 15.96
N SER A 81 7.11 0.72 16.06
CA SER A 81 6.13 -0.27 16.52
C SER A 81 5.54 -1.12 15.38
N GLY A 82 5.66 -0.66 14.13
CA GLY A 82 5.00 -1.29 12.99
C GLY A 82 3.48 -1.07 12.94
N LEU A 83 2.92 -0.29 13.86
CA LEU A 83 1.49 0.03 13.89
C LEU A 83 1.11 1.03 12.79
N ILE A 84 -0.12 0.93 12.32
CA ILE A 84 -0.70 1.83 11.32
C ILE A 84 -1.80 2.67 11.98
N ALA A 85 -1.74 3.98 11.78
CA ALA A 85 -2.79 4.91 12.16
C ALA A 85 -3.48 5.45 10.89
N THR A 86 -4.80 5.66 10.96
CA THR A 86 -5.60 6.22 9.86
C THR A 86 -6.40 7.42 10.36
N ALA A 87 -6.50 8.46 9.54
CA ALA A 87 -7.34 9.62 9.78
C ALA A 87 -8.54 9.58 8.83
N CYS A 88 -9.73 9.39 9.39
CA CYS A 88 -10.99 9.29 8.65
C CYS A 88 -11.89 10.50 8.95
N GLY A 89 -12.83 10.77 8.05
CA GLY A 89 -13.79 11.87 8.18
C GLY A 89 -15.07 11.53 8.97
N ASP A 90 -15.15 10.37 9.61
CA ASP A 90 -16.32 9.93 10.39
C ASP A 90 -16.32 10.32 11.87
#